data_AF-A0A8J2SET6-F1
#
_entry.id   AF-A0A8J2SET6-F1
#
_cell.length_a   1.000
_cell.length_b   1.000
_cell.length_c   1.000
_cell.angle_alpha   90.00
_cell.angle_beta   90.00
_cell.angle_gamma   90.00
#
_symmetry.space_group_name_H-M   'P 1'
#
loop_
_entity.id
_entity.type
_entity.pdbx_description
1 polymer ?
#
loop_
_entity_poly.entity_id
_entity_poly.type
_entity_poly.pdbx_seq_one_letter_code
_entity_poly.pdbx_strand_id
1 'polypeptide(L)'
;MRSAITALLCSTGAALVVPLQPARPAQALDITLPRVSDGASVHLGNALAATTDRTLLCFGTHAADFNAIEYLQKVRFYLPRLRDAGVSRVACVLNADAAQCRMLAELLDVPDDVELFSDPTGEAGRKFGVSRGFRPDDDALSPYVKLFVVGIGLGPPWGTLLPVLRGYVGAPSGKRDWIEACMQQAQRAGRFPQPLELAADGSIAKNRFDDTPLASDWGVRPFELATMRLQNLIMQISRYGELGPKDPRCLTQLGGMVVVGAGGEPEYAWLDRGLCDLPDFEDVLGALS
;
A
#
# COMPACT_ATOMS: atom_id res chain seq x y z
N MET A 1 27.57 -27.66 17.01
CA MET A 1 26.35 -26.83 17.18
C MET A 1 26.37 -25.48 16.46
N ARG A 2 27.52 -24.84 16.18
CA ARG A 2 27.57 -23.60 15.35
C ARG A 2 27.47 -23.83 13.83
N SER A 3 27.77 -25.02 13.32
CA SER A 3 27.75 -25.30 11.87
C SER A 3 26.39 -25.75 11.31
N ALA A 4 25.38 -25.98 12.15
CA ALA A 4 24.05 -26.41 11.70
C ALA A 4 23.13 -25.22 11.35
N ILE A 5 23.39 -24.03 11.91
CA ILE A 5 22.58 -22.82 11.66
C ILE A 5 22.95 -22.16 10.33
N THR A 6 24.23 -22.24 9.91
CA THR A 6 24.69 -21.67 8.63
C THR A 6 24.23 -22.50 7.41
N ALA A 7 23.96 -23.79 7.59
CA ALA A 7 23.58 -24.69 6.50
C ALA A 7 22.12 -24.55 6.04
N LEU A 8 21.25 -23.95 6.87
CA LEU A 8 19.83 -23.74 6.50
C LEU A 8 19.61 -22.50 5.61
N LEU A 9 20.65 -21.68 5.40
CA LEU A 9 20.56 -20.42 4.63
C LEU A 9 21.08 -20.54 3.18
N CYS A 10 21.67 -21.67 2.79
CA CYS A 10 22.49 -21.72 1.57
C CYS A 10 22.28 -22.91 0.60
N SER A 11 21.19 -23.68 0.67
CA SER A 11 20.95 -24.77 -0.29
C SER A 11 19.66 -24.61 -1.09
N THR A 12 19.84 -24.62 -2.42
CA THR A 12 18.84 -24.53 -3.51
C THR A 12 18.21 -23.13 -3.68
N GLY A 13 18.68 -22.23 -4.54
CA GLY A 13 19.04 -22.43 -5.94
C GLY A 13 17.80 -22.18 -6.81
N ALA A 14 17.67 -20.96 -7.34
CA ALA A 14 16.69 -20.50 -8.34
C ALA A 14 15.24 -20.16 -7.89
N ALA A 15 15.08 -19.29 -6.89
CA ALA A 15 13.87 -18.44 -6.76
C ALA A 15 14.19 -17.06 -6.14
N LEU A 16 15.46 -16.65 -6.21
CA LEU A 16 15.95 -15.41 -5.61
C LEU A 16 15.62 -14.23 -6.53
N VAL A 17 14.50 -13.59 -6.22
CA VAL A 17 14.06 -12.29 -6.76
C VAL A 17 13.76 -12.35 -8.26
N VAL A 18 12.50 -12.59 -8.62
CA VAL A 18 12.01 -12.27 -9.97
C VAL A 18 12.33 -10.79 -10.20
N PRO A 19 13.07 -10.42 -11.27
CA PRO A 19 13.30 -9.02 -11.57
C PRO A 19 11.94 -8.33 -11.72
N LEU A 20 11.68 -7.41 -10.79
CA LEU A 20 10.50 -6.56 -10.73
C LEU A 20 10.55 -5.58 -11.90
N GLN A 21 10.23 -6.04 -13.12
CA GLN A 21 9.87 -5.14 -14.20
C GLN A 21 8.35 -5.03 -14.22
N PRO A 22 7.77 -3.82 -14.13
CA PRO A 22 6.35 -3.65 -14.30
C PRO A 22 6.01 -4.16 -15.70
N ALA A 23 5.25 -5.24 -15.77
CA ALA A 23 4.78 -5.75 -17.04
C ALA A 23 3.92 -4.67 -17.70
N ARG A 24 3.83 -4.64 -19.04
CA ARG A 24 2.87 -3.76 -19.74
C ARG A 24 1.47 -4.15 -19.25
N PRO A 25 0.83 -3.36 -18.36
CA PRO A 25 -0.25 -3.87 -17.53
C PRO A 25 -1.48 -4.24 -18.37
N ALA A 26 -1.72 -3.54 -19.48
CA ALA A 26 -2.76 -3.89 -20.44
C ALA A 26 -2.60 -5.30 -21.05
N GLN A 27 -1.36 -5.77 -21.22
CA GLN A 27 -1.05 -7.10 -21.77
C GLN A 27 -0.95 -8.16 -20.67
N ALA A 28 -0.38 -7.80 -19.52
CA ALA A 28 -0.13 -8.74 -18.43
C ALA A 28 -1.38 -9.10 -17.62
N LEU A 29 -2.32 -8.15 -17.50
CA LEU A 29 -3.56 -8.31 -16.72
C LEU A 29 -4.66 -8.98 -17.54
N ASP A 30 -4.38 -10.17 -18.06
CA ASP A 30 -5.39 -11.11 -18.54
C ASP A 30 -6.12 -11.74 -17.35
N ILE A 31 -7.00 -10.94 -16.73
CA ILE A 31 -7.78 -11.29 -15.55
C ILE A 31 -9.08 -10.49 -15.52
N THR A 32 -10.16 -11.15 -15.10
CA THR A 32 -11.46 -10.53 -14.87
C THR A 32 -11.74 -10.50 -13.38
N LEU A 33 -12.01 -9.31 -12.84
CA LEU A 33 -12.31 -9.10 -11.42
C LEU A 33 -13.67 -8.43 -11.25
N PRO A 34 -14.40 -8.75 -10.16
CA PRO A 34 -15.60 -8.02 -9.80
C PRO A 34 -15.23 -6.64 -9.25
N ARG A 35 -15.83 -5.60 -9.83
CA ARG A 35 -15.84 -4.26 -9.23
C ARG A 35 -16.72 -4.29 -7.99
N VAL A 36 -16.24 -3.67 -6.91
CA VAL A 36 -16.85 -3.76 -5.58
C VAL A 36 -18.17 -2.99 -5.48
N SER A 37 -18.31 -1.90 -6.24
CA SER A 37 -19.48 -0.99 -6.19
C SER A 37 -20.75 -1.59 -6.78
N ASP A 38 -20.65 -2.33 -7.88
CA ASP A 38 -21.79 -2.84 -8.65
C ASP A 38 -21.72 -4.35 -8.94
N GLY A 39 -20.61 -5.01 -8.61
CA GLY A 39 -20.37 -6.42 -8.95
C GLY A 39 -20.09 -6.68 -10.42
N ALA A 40 -19.92 -5.64 -11.25
CA ALA A 40 -19.63 -5.80 -12.66
C ALA A 40 -18.29 -6.52 -12.86
N SER A 41 -18.29 -7.53 -13.73
CA SER A 41 -17.07 -8.25 -14.09
C SER A 41 -16.27 -7.45 -15.10
N VAL A 42 -15.09 -6.97 -14.70
CA VAL A 42 -14.22 -6.14 -15.53
C VAL A 42 -12.94 -6.88 -15.86
N HIS A 43 -12.66 -7.03 -17.15
CA HIS A 43 -11.38 -7.52 -17.61
C HIS A 43 -10.34 -6.39 -17.56
N LEU A 44 -9.37 -6.47 -16.64
CA LEU A 44 -8.47 -5.37 -16.35
C LEU A 44 -7.57 -4.98 -17.54
N GLY A 45 -6.98 -5.96 -18.23
CA GLY A 45 -6.13 -5.71 -19.40
C GLY A 45 -6.85 -4.93 -20.51
N ASN A 46 -8.02 -5.42 -20.93
CA ASN A 46 -8.90 -4.74 -21.88
C ASN A 46 -9.34 -3.35 -21.42
N ALA A 47 -9.68 -3.19 -20.14
CA ALA A 47 -10.09 -1.88 -19.60
C ALA A 47 -8.94 -0.86 -19.66
N LEU A 48 -7.70 -1.29 -19.39
CA LEU A 48 -6.52 -0.43 -19.54
C LEU A 48 -6.20 -0.16 -21.01
N ALA A 49 -6.27 -1.17 -21.88
CA ALA A 49 -6.02 -1.02 -23.32
C ALA A 49 -7.01 -0.08 -24.00
N ALA A 50 -8.25 -0.02 -23.51
CA ALA A 50 -9.31 0.85 -24.01
C ALA A 50 -9.24 2.29 -23.47
N THR A 51 -8.34 2.58 -22.53
CA THR A 51 -8.26 3.90 -21.93
C THR A 51 -7.71 4.93 -22.92
N THR A 52 -8.32 6.11 -22.96
CA THR A 52 -7.87 7.25 -23.75
C THR A 52 -7.13 8.29 -22.92
N ASP A 53 -7.37 8.29 -21.61
CA ASP A 53 -6.82 9.23 -20.64
C ASP A 53 -5.96 8.48 -19.62
N ARG A 54 -5.29 9.21 -18.71
CA ARG A 54 -4.46 8.56 -17.70
C ARG A 54 -5.30 7.79 -16.69
N THR A 55 -4.87 6.57 -16.41
CA THR A 55 -5.45 5.69 -15.38
C THR A 55 -4.40 5.30 -14.36
N LEU A 56 -4.64 5.59 -13.09
CA LEU A 56 -3.86 5.05 -11.98
C LEU A 56 -4.47 3.71 -11.53
N LEU A 57 -3.62 2.70 -11.41
CA LEU A 57 -3.98 1.39 -10.88
C LEU A 57 -3.03 1.02 -9.73
N CYS A 58 -3.57 0.92 -8.52
CA CYS A 58 -2.88 0.37 -7.35
C CYS A 58 -3.16 -1.13 -7.24
N PHE A 59 -2.12 -1.92 -6.96
CA PHE A 59 -2.22 -3.30 -6.50
C PHE A 59 -1.98 -3.28 -5.00
N GLY A 60 -3.07 -3.14 -4.24
CA GLY A 60 -3.01 -3.25 -2.79
C GLY A 60 -2.82 -4.71 -2.36
N THR A 61 -2.21 -4.86 -1.20
CA THR A 61 -2.10 -6.14 -0.49
C THR A 61 -3.45 -6.51 0.14
N HIS A 62 -3.48 -7.37 1.16
CA HIS A 62 -4.74 -7.73 1.82
C HIS A 62 -5.29 -6.57 2.67
N ALA A 63 -6.60 -6.58 2.96
CA ALA A 63 -7.26 -5.42 3.56
C ALA A 63 -6.75 -5.08 4.98
N ALA A 64 -6.24 -6.06 5.73
CA ALA A 64 -5.58 -5.84 7.03
C ALA A 64 -4.07 -5.54 6.97
N ASP A 65 -3.49 -5.18 5.82
CA ASP A 65 -2.04 -4.90 5.68
C ASP A 65 -1.73 -3.40 5.64
N PHE A 66 -0.51 -3.04 6.07
CA PHE A 66 -0.02 -1.67 6.02
C PHE A 66 -0.02 -1.07 4.61
N ASN A 67 0.40 -1.83 3.60
CA ASN A 67 0.53 -1.27 2.25
C ASN A 67 -0.83 -0.95 1.65
N ALA A 68 -1.81 -1.85 1.75
CA ALA A 68 -3.18 -1.60 1.31
C ALA A 68 -3.79 -0.35 1.98
N ILE A 69 -3.64 -0.24 3.30
CA ILE A 69 -4.15 0.91 4.06
C ILE A 69 -3.48 2.21 3.61
N GLU A 70 -2.15 2.24 3.51
CA GLU A 70 -1.40 3.44 3.13
C GLU A 70 -1.65 3.84 1.67
N TYR A 71 -1.84 2.88 0.76
CA TYR A 71 -2.21 3.17 -0.64
C TYR A 71 -3.55 3.89 -0.70
N LEU A 72 -4.58 3.37 -0.02
CA LEU A 72 -5.90 4.00 -0.01
C LEU A 72 -5.89 5.37 0.69
N GLN A 73 -5.13 5.51 1.77
CA GLN A 73 -4.92 6.78 2.46
C GLN A 73 -4.27 7.84 1.56
N LYS A 74 -3.20 7.47 0.84
CA LYS A 74 -2.54 8.36 -0.12
C LYS A 74 -3.44 8.66 -1.30
N VAL A 75 -4.12 7.67 -1.88
CA VAL A 75 -5.08 7.87 -2.98
C VAL A 75 -6.15 8.88 -2.56
N ARG A 76 -6.80 8.69 -1.41
CA ARG A 76 -7.80 9.64 -0.90
C ARG A 76 -7.26 11.06 -0.79
N PHE A 77 -6.06 11.23 -0.25
CA PHE A 77 -5.47 12.55 -0.06
C PHE A 77 -5.05 13.22 -1.38
N TYR A 78 -4.40 12.48 -2.27
CA TYR A 78 -3.83 13.00 -3.51
C TYR A 78 -4.82 13.00 -4.68
N LEU A 79 -6.01 12.41 -4.53
CA LEU A 79 -7.01 12.29 -5.59
C LEU A 79 -7.26 13.61 -6.34
N PRO A 80 -7.51 14.78 -5.70
CA PRO A 80 -7.71 16.03 -6.44
C PRO A 80 -6.51 16.39 -7.32
N ARG A 81 -5.28 16.24 -6.79
CA ARG A 81 -4.05 16.56 -7.52
C ARG A 81 -3.77 15.58 -8.65
N LEU A 82 -4.16 14.32 -8.49
CA LEU A 82 -4.12 13.32 -9.56
C LEU A 82 -5.07 13.71 -10.70
N ARG A 83 -6.29 14.22 -10.37
CA ARG A 83 -7.22 14.75 -11.39
C ARG A 83 -6.64 15.95 -12.13
N ASP A 84 -6.05 16.89 -11.39
CA ASP A 84 -5.40 18.07 -11.98
C ASP A 84 -4.23 17.67 -12.91
N ALA A 85 -3.54 16.56 -12.61
CA ALA A 85 -2.51 15.97 -13.45
C ALA A 85 -3.05 15.11 -14.62
N GLY A 86 -4.36 15.12 -14.87
CA GLY A 86 -5.00 14.43 -16.00
C GLY A 86 -5.31 12.95 -15.77
N VAL A 87 -5.20 12.43 -14.54
CA VAL A 87 -5.64 11.07 -14.20
C VAL A 87 -7.16 11.05 -14.11
N SER A 88 -7.85 10.56 -15.14
CA SER A 88 -9.32 10.52 -15.21
C SER A 88 -9.92 9.29 -14.53
N ARG A 89 -9.13 8.22 -14.35
CA ARG A 89 -9.56 7.00 -13.66
C ARG A 89 -8.56 6.58 -12.58
N VAL A 90 -9.05 6.26 -11.39
CA VAL A 90 -8.25 5.74 -10.27
C VAL A 90 -8.89 4.44 -9.82
N ALA A 91 -8.11 3.36 -9.81
CA ALA A 91 -8.56 2.04 -9.42
C ALA A 91 -7.57 1.37 -8.44
N CYS A 92 -8.10 0.59 -7.50
CA CYS A 92 -7.32 -0.20 -6.56
C CYS A 92 -7.82 -1.66 -6.57
N VAL A 93 -6.93 -2.60 -6.85
CA VAL A 93 -7.17 -4.04 -6.69
C VAL A 93 -6.67 -4.45 -5.32
N LEU A 94 -7.51 -5.05 -4.49
CA LEU A 94 -7.13 -5.50 -3.15
C LEU A 94 -7.12 -7.03 -3.08
N ASN A 95 -6.17 -7.59 -2.32
CA ASN A 95 -6.11 -9.02 -2.03
C ASN A 95 -7.16 -9.44 -0.99
N ALA A 96 -8.41 -9.18 -1.29
CA ALA A 96 -9.53 -9.23 -0.35
C ALA A 96 -10.84 -9.49 -1.10
N ASP A 97 -11.86 -9.99 -0.40
CA ASP A 97 -13.20 -10.09 -0.97
C ASP A 97 -13.91 -8.73 -1.03
N ALA A 98 -15.04 -8.67 -1.74
CA ALA A 98 -15.79 -7.42 -1.91
C ALA A 98 -16.29 -6.82 -0.58
N ALA A 99 -16.63 -7.64 0.42
CA ALA A 99 -17.07 -7.13 1.72
C ALA A 99 -15.90 -6.51 2.50
N GLN A 100 -14.73 -7.14 2.45
CA GLN A 100 -13.49 -6.64 3.04
C GLN A 100 -13.04 -5.33 2.37
N CYS A 101 -13.16 -5.25 1.03
CA CYS A 101 -12.86 -4.03 0.28
C CYS A 101 -13.77 -2.87 0.71
N ARG A 102 -15.10 -3.10 0.82
CA ARG A 102 -16.06 -2.07 1.28
C ARG A 102 -15.76 -1.62 2.70
N MET A 103 -15.56 -2.56 3.61
CA MET A 103 -15.25 -2.25 5.01
C MET A 103 -13.98 -1.41 5.13
N LEU A 104 -12.92 -1.76 4.39
CA LEU A 104 -11.69 -0.97 4.41
C LEU A 104 -11.90 0.43 3.83
N ALA A 105 -12.65 0.55 2.73
CA ALA A 105 -12.99 1.83 2.11
C ALA A 105 -13.75 2.74 3.08
N GLU A 106 -14.76 2.20 3.77
CA GLU A 106 -15.54 2.90 4.80
C GLU A 106 -14.67 3.36 5.97
N LEU A 107 -13.80 2.48 6.50
CA LEU A 107 -12.91 2.81 7.61
C LEU A 107 -11.90 3.93 7.30
N LEU A 108 -11.58 4.12 6.02
CA LEU A 108 -10.60 5.08 5.52
C LEU A 108 -11.22 6.30 4.85
N ASP A 109 -12.55 6.41 4.80
CA ASP A 109 -13.29 7.44 4.07
C ASP A 109 -12.83 7.56 2.60
N VAL A 110 -12.63 6.42 1.93
CA VAL A 110 -12.25 6.38 0.51
C VAL A 110 -13.42 6.89 -0.34
N PRO A 111 -13.20 7.88 -1.22
CA PRO A 111 -14.25 8.41 -2.08
C PRO A 111 -14.83 7.38 -3.06
N ASP A 112 -16.11 7.50 -3.38
CA ASP A 112 -16.83 6.59 -4.31
C ASP A 112 -16.31 6.63 -5.76
N ASP A 113 -15.58 7.68 -6.14
CA ASP A 113 -14.96 7.81 -7.47
C ASP A 113 -13.67 6.99 -7.62
N VAL A 114 -13.19 6.37 -6.54
CA VAL A 114 -12.09 5.40 -6.55
C VAL A 114 -12.67 4.00 -6.77
N GLU A 115 -12.37 3.40 -7.92
CA GLU A 115 -12.86 2.06 -8.23
C GLU A 115 -12.10 1.00 -7.44
N LEU A 116 -12.81 0.19 -6.66
CA LEU A 116 -12.21 -0.96 -5.96
C LEU A 116 -12.53 -2.27 -6.68
N PHE A 117 -11.55 -3.16 -6.76
CA PHE A 117 -11.67 -4.51 -7.30
C PHE A 117 -11.26 -5.55 -6.26
N SER A 118 -12.07 -6.60 -6.16
CA SER A 118 -11.85 -7.70 -5.22
C SER A 118 -11.08 -8.84 -5.88
N ASP A 119 -9.86 -9.11 -5.43
CA ASP A 119 -9.04 -10.27 -5.85
C ASP A 119 -8.55 -11.05 -4.62
N PRO A 120 -9.39 -11.91 -4.00
CA PRO A 120 -8.99 -12.66 -2.81
C PRO A 120 -7.74 -13.54 -2.97
N THR A 121 -7.37 -13.86 -4.22
CA THR A 121 -6.25 -14.73 -4.58
C THR A 121 -4.93 -13.98 -4.81
N GLY A 122 -5.00 -12.66 -5.02
CA GLY A 122 -3.87 -11.79 -5.32
C GLY A 122 -3.21 -12.05 -6.67
N GLU A 123 -3.91 -12.69 -7.61
CA GLU A 123 -3.36 -13.06 -8.91
C GLU A 123 -3.13 -11.85 -9.84
N ALA A 124 -3.92 -10.78 -9.72
CA ALA A 124 -3.71 -9.55 -10.47
C ALA A 124 -2.34 -8.92 -10.16
N GLY A 125 -1.99 -8.81 -8.88
CA GLY A 125 -0.68 -8.32 -8.45
C GLY A 125 0.45 -9.22 -8.95
N ARG A 126 0.28 -10.55 -8.89
CA ARG A 126 1.30 -11.50 -9.39
C ARG A 126 1.51 -11.41 -10.88
N LYS A 127 0.43 -11.27 -11.65
CA LYS A 127 0.49 -11.02 -13.10
C LYS A 127 1.19 -9.70 -13.43
N PHE A 128 0.98 -8.67 -12.61
CA PHE A 128 1.69 -7.40 -12.75
C PHE A 128 3.19 -7.52 -12.40
N GLY A 129 3.54 -8.46 -11.53
CA GLY A 129 4.92 -8.78 -11.15
C GLY A 129 5.30 -8.35 -9.74
N VAL A 130 4.33 -8.14 -8.83
CA VAL A 130 4.63 -7.80 -7.42
C VAL A 130 5.40 -8.91 -6.70
N SER A 131 6.15 -8.54 -5.67
CA SER A 131 6.84 -9.51 -4.82
C SER A 131 5.85 -10.45 -4.13
N ARG A 132 6.16 -11.75 -4.14
CA ARG A 132 5.38 -12.80 -3.45
C ARG A 132 5.84 -13.00 -1.99
N GLY A 133 6.88 -12.28 -1.56
CA GLY A 133 7.44 -12.34 -0.21
C GLY A 133 8.55 -13.37 -0.03
N PHE A 134 8.87 -13.66 1.23
CA PHE A 134 9.95 -14.58 1.60
C PHE A 134 9.53 -16.04 1.41
N ARG A 135 10.26 -16.78 0.55
CA ARG A 135 10.03 -18.22 0.27
C ARG A 135 8.55 -18.53 -0.02
N PRO A 136 7.98 -17.90 -1.06
CA PRO A 136 6.54 -17.95 -1.32
C PRO A 136 6.05 -19.38 -1.59
N ASP A 137 6.87 -20.21 -2.25
CA ASP A 137 6.55 -21.58 -2.65
C ASP A 137 6.99 -22.64 -1.63
N ASP A 138 7.48 -22.24 -0.44
CA ASP A 138 7.84 -23.18 0.62
C ASP A 138 6.63 -23.50 1.51
N ASP A 139 5.93 -24.59 1.19
CA ASP A 139 4.77 -25.06 1.96
C ASP A 139 5.13 -25.61 3.34
N ALA A 140 6.41 -25.88 3.63
CA ALA A 140 6.84 -26.32 4.96
C ALA A 140 6.91 -25.16 5.97
N LEU A 141 6.98 -23.90 5.49
CA LEU A 141 7.00 -22.72 6.34
C LEU A 141 5.59 -22.12 6.49
N SER A 142 5.17 -21.90 7.73
CA SER A 142 3.96 -21.15 8.03
C SER A 142 4.02 -19.74 7.42
N PRO A 143 2.96 -19.25 6.75
CA PRO A 143 2.86 -17.89 6.26
C PRO A 143 3.19 -16.83 7.31
N TYR A 144 2.82 -17.07 8.58
CA TYR A 144 3.12 -16.15 9.68
C TYR A 144 4.61 -16.09 10.02
N VAL A 145 5.33 -17.20 9.86
CA VAL A 145 6.80 -17.19 10.01
C VAL A 145 7.43 -16.42 8.85
N LYS A 146 6.94 -16.61 7.62
CA LYS A 146 7.39 -15.83 6.46
C LYS A 146 7.13 -14.33 6.67
N LEU A 147 5.95 -13.96 7.14
CA LEU A 147 5.59 -12.58 7.48
C LEU A 147 6.48 -12.01 8.59
N PHE A 148 6.70 -12.75 9.68
CA PHE A 148 7.58 -12.34 10.77
C PHE A 148 8.98 -12.01 10.25
N VAL A 149 9.54 -12.90 9.42
CA VAL A 149 10.86 -12.75 8.81
C VAL A 149 10.95 -11.50 7.93
N VAL A 150 9.92 -11.22 7.12
CA VAL A 150 9.81 -9.97 6.34
C VAL A 150 9.65 -8.75 7.24
N GLY A 151 8.85 -8.85 8.30
CA GLY A 151 8.55 -7.78 9.24
C GLY A 151 9.77 -7.30 10.04
N ILE A 152 10.64 -8.23 10.45
CA ILE A 152 11.93 -7.89 11.10
C ILE A 152 13.03 -7.54 10.09
N GLY A 153 12.72 -7.50 8.79
CA GLY A 153 13.66 -7.14 7.73
C GLY A 153 14.72 -8.21 7.42
N LEU A 154 14.50 -9.46 7.81
CA LEU A 154 15.44 -10.56 7.60
C LEU A 154 15.05 -11.42 6.39
N GLY A 155 14.96 -10.87 5.19
CA GLY A 155 14.74 -11.67 3.99
C GLY A 155 14.15 -10.86 2.83
N PRO A 156 14.19 -11.39 1.60
CA PRO A 156 13.54 -10.73 0.49
C PRO A 156 12.02 -10.59 0.72
N PRO A 157 11.44 -9.44 0.39
CA PRO A 157 12.12 -8.24 -0.09
C PRO A 157 12.63 -7.39 1.10
N TRP A 158 13.93 -7.02 1.05
CA TRP A 158 14.69 -6.44 2.19
C TRP A 158 14.36 -4.97 2.48
N GLY A 159 13.30 -4.43 1.90
CA GLY A 159 12.97 -3.00 1.94
C GLY A 159 12.11 -2.56 3.12
N THR A 160 11.76 -3.43 4.07
CA THR A 160 10.85 -3.07 5.19
C THR A 160 11.50 -2.16 6.24
N LEU A 161 12.76 -2.40 6.61
CA LEU A 161 13.35 -1.74 7.77
C LEU A 161 13.58 -0.24 7.53
N LEU A 162 13.97 0.16 6.32
CA LEU A 162 14.25 1.57 6.00
C LEU A 162 12.99 2.46 6.09
N PRO A 163 11.84 2.12 5.45
CA PRO A 163 10.58 2.83 5.63
C PRO A 163 10.11 2.90 7.08
N VAL A 164 10.28 1.82 7.86
CA VAL A 164 9.90 1.80 9.27
C VAL A 164 10.77 2.77 10.07
N LEU A 165 12.10 2.70 9.93
CA LEU A 165 13.04 3.60 10.60
C LEU A 165 12.81 5.07 10.21
N ARG A 166 12.51 5.35 8.94
CA ARG A 166 12.15 6.70 8.46
C ARG A 166 10.96 7.27 9.24
N GLY A 167 10.02 6.43 9.65
CA GLY A 167 8.87 6.86 10.46
C GLY A 167 9.24 7.32 11.86
N TYR A 168 10.29 6.76 12.46
CA TYR A 168 10.79 7.13 13.78
C TYR A 168 11.74 8.33 13.73
N VAL A 169 12.60 8.39 12.71
CA VAL A 169 13.62 9.45 12.57
C VAL A 169 13.05 10.75 12.00
N GLY A 170 12.01 10.67 11.15
CA GLY A 170 11.50 11.82 10.41
C GLY A 170 12.28 12.07 9.11
N ALA A 171 11.91 13.14 8.40
CA ALA A 171 12.56 13.56 7.16
C ALA A 171 12.50 15.10 7.01
N PRO A 172 13.66 15.80 6.96
CA PRO A 172 13.68 17.26 6.82
C PRO A 172 12.94 17.77 5.58
N SER A 173 13.04 17.08 4.45
CA SER A 173 12.41 17.45 3.17
C SER A 173 11.11 16.68 2.87
N GLY A 174 10.59 15.89 3.83
CA GLY A 174 9.39 15.09 3.61
C GLY A 174 8.12 15.94 3.45
N LYS A 175 7.04 15.34 2.97
CA LYS A 175 5.70 15.96 2.95
C LYS A 175 4.84 15.36 4.07
N ARG A 176 4.37 16.20 4.98
CA ARG A 176 3.50 15.80 6.11
C ARG A 176 2.02 15.88 5.85
N ASP A 177 1.56 16.68 4.89
CA ASP A 177 0.14 17.05 4.80
C ASP A 177 -0.78 15.82 4.67
N TRP A 178 -0.33 14.81 3.93
CA TRP A 178 -1.04 13.54 3.82
C TRP A 178 -1.04 12.74 5.13
N ILE A 179 0.04 12.80 5.91
CA ILE A 179 0.17 12.15 7.22
C ILE A 179 -0.79 12.81 8.21
N GLU A 180 -0.78 14.14 8.28
CA GLU A 180 -1.69 14.93 9.10
C GLU A 180 -3.15 14.68 8.73
N ALA A 181 -3.48 14.68 7.43
CA ALA A 181 -4.84 14.36 6.96
C ALA A 181 -5.28 12.93 7.28
N CYS A 182 -4.36 11.96 7.32
CA CYS A 182 -4.67 10.59 7.73
C CYS A 182 -4.84 10.47 9.25
N MET A 183 -3.99 11.15 10.03
CA MET A 183 -4.15 11.20 11.49
C MET A 183 -5.42 11.91 11.90
N GLN A 184 -5.79 13.00 11.24
CA GLN A 184 -7.04 13.71 11.47
C GLN A 184 -8.25 12.80 11.20
N GLN A 185 -8.25 12.09 10.07
CA GLN A 185 -9.29 11.12 9.73
C GLN A 185 -9.40 10.02 10.81
N ALA A 186 -8.26 9.46 11.22
CA ALA A 186 -8.21 8.44 12.26
C ALA A 186 -8.72 8.94 13.62
N GLN A 187 -8.35 10.16 14.02
CA GLN A 187 -8.79 10.78 15.28
C GLN A 187 -10.29 11.07 15.31
N ARG A 188 -10.86 11.54 14.19
CA ARG A 188 -12.31 11.73 14.05
C ARG A 188 -13.07 10.41 14.19
N ALA A 189 -12.46 9.31 13.74
CA ALA A 189 -12.95 7.95 13.96
C ALA A 189 -12.63 7.39 15.37
N GLY A 190 -12.09 8.21 16.28
CA GLY A 190 -11.78 7.81 17.66
C GLY A 190 -10.54 6.93 17.82
N ARG A 191 -9.69 6.79 16.79
CA ARG A 191 -8.50 5.92 16.86
C ARG A 191 -7.40 6.55 17.72
N PHE A 192 -6.80 5.73 18.58
CA PHE A 192 -5.59 6.06 19.34
C PHE A 192 -4.33 5.84 18.49
N PRO A 193 -3.24 6.60 18.70
CA PRO A 193 -3.12 7.82 19.51
C PRO A 193 -3.77 9.04 18.85
N GLN A 194 -4.02 10.10 19.63
CA GLN A 194 -4.65 11.34 19.16
C GLN A 194 -3.69 12.55 19.30
N PRO A 195 -2.61 12.62 18.49
CA PRO A 195 -1.60 13.68 18.62
C PRO A 195 -2.06 15.07 18.13
N LEU A 196 -3.09 15.16 17.29
CA LEU A 196 -3.59 16.43 16.76
C LEU A 196 -4.61 17.06 17.71
N GLU A 197 -4.47 18.35 17.94
CA GLU A 197 -5.52 19.18 18.54
C GLU A 197 -6.41 19.67 17.41
N LEU A 198 -7.67 19.22 17.40
CA LEU A 198 -8.63 19.60 16.37
C LEU A 198 -9.48 20.78 16.87
N ALA A 199 -9.69 21.77 16.02
CA ALA A 199 -10.63 22.86 16.27
C ALA A 199 -12.08 22.36 16.20
N ALA A 200 -13.04 23.21 16.58
CA ALA A 200 -14.47 22.88 16.59
C ALA A 200 -15.03 22.54 15.19
N ASP A 201 -14.45 23.10 14.13
CA ASP A 201 -14.78 22.78 12.73
C ASP A 201 -14.07 21.50 12.22
N GLY A 202 -13.30 20.85 13.09
CA GLY A 202 -12.53 19.66 12.81
C GLY A 202 -11.19 19.92 12.12
N SER A 203 -10.83 21.16 11.77
CA SER A 203 -9.52 21.51 11.21
C SER A 203 -8.40 21.26 12.24
N ILE A 204 -7.15 21.09 11.77
CA ILE A 204 -6.00 20.85 12.65
C ILE A 204 -5.57 22.20 13.23
N ALA A 205 -5.83 22.40 14.52
CA ALA A 205 -5.42 23.62 15.23
C ALA A 205 -3.94 23.56 15.64
N LYS A 206 -3.49 22.38 16.08
CA LYS A 206 -2.10 22.13 16.44
C LYS A 206 -1.74 20.67 16.20
N ASN A 207 -0.55 20.43 15.68
CA ASN A 207 0.06 19.11 15.67
C ASN A 207 1.09 19.03 16.81
N ARG A 208 0.92 18.11 17.78
CA ARG A 208 1.83 18.00 18.93
C ARG A 208 3.28 17.69 18.54
N PHE A 209 3.53 17.14 17.34
CA PHE A 209 4.89 16.95 16.84
C PHE A 209 5.60 18.26 16.51
N ASP A 210 4.87 19.38 16.36
CA ASP A 210 5.47 20.70 16.17
C ASP A 210 6.23 21.18 17.43
N ASP A 211 5.98 20.55 18.59
CA ASP A 211 6.73 20.81 19.84
C ASP A 211 8.07 20.04 19.89
N THR A 212 8.44 19.26 18.86
CA THR A 212 9.66 18.44 18.85
C THR A 212 10.91 19.33 18.81
N PRO A 213 11.79 19.29 19.83
CA PRO A 213 13.01 20.09 19.84
C PRO A 213 13.91 19.76 18.65
N LEU A 214 14.46 20.78 17.99
CA LEU A 214 15.44 20.69 16.89
C LEU A 214 14.92 20.05 15.58
N ALA A 215 13.63 19.72 15.50
CA ALA A 215 13.03 19.13 14.30
C ALA A 215 11.61 19.65 14.00
N SER A 216 11.18 20.73 14.65
CA SER A 216 9.85 21.32 14.46
C SER A 216 9.64 21.89 13.05
N ASP A 217 10.72 22.29 12.37
CA ASP A 217 10.73 22.81 10.99
C ASP A 217 10.85 21.71 9.92
N TRP A 218 11.01 20.45 10.32
CA TRP A 218 11.15 19.35 9.36
C TRP A 218 9.84 19.10 8.63
N GLY A 219 9.95 18.72 7.35
CA GLY A 219 8.82 18.37 6.51
C GLY A 219 8.04 17.14 6.99
N VAL A 220 8.68 16.20 7.70
CA VAL A 220 8.06 15.15 8.52
C VAL A 220 8.86 15.04 9.81
N ARG A 221 8.22 15.15 10.98
CA ARG A 221 8.93 15.10 12.27
C ARG A 221 9.25 13.67 12.69
N PRO A 222 10.25 13.51 13.59
CA PRO A 222 10.44 12.28 14.32
C PRO A 222 9.11 11.75 14.91
N PHE A 223 8.91 10.44 14.79
CA PHE A 223 7.73 9.71 15.26
C PHE A 223 6.37 10.04 14.61
N GLU A 224 6.26 11.10 13.80
CA GLU A 224 4.98 11.53 13.23
C GLU A 224 4.38 10.48 12.29
N LEU A 225 5.16 10.01 11.31
CA LEU A 225 4.74 8.93 10.42
C LEU A 225 4.56 7.60 11.16
N ALA A 226 5.43 7.28 12.13
CA ALA A 226 5.27 6.08 12.95
C ALA A 226 3.95 6.10 13.75
N THR A 227 3.50 7.28 14.17
CA THR A 227 2.27 7.48 14.93
C THR A 227 1.04 7.25 14.05
N MET A 228 1.04 7.77 12.82
CA MET A 228 -0.01 7.44 11.84
C MET A 228 -0.04 5.93 11.55
N ARG A 229 1.12 5.28 11.40
CA ARG A 229 1.21 3.83 11.22
C ARG A 229 0.71 3.04 12.42
N LEU A 230 0.95 3.54 13.64
CA LEU A 230 0.40 2.93 14.85
C LEU A 230 -1.13 2.99 14.87
N GLN A 231 -1.75 4.09 14.44
CA GLN A 231 -3.21 4.16 14.29
C GLN A 231 -3.73 3.13 13.27
N ASN A 232 -3.00 2.93 12.18
CA ASN A 232 -3.32 1.89 11.19
C ASN A 232 -3.19 0.49 11.80
N LEU A 233 -2.12 0.21 12.55
CA LEU A 233 -1.91 -1.07 13.22
C LEU A 233 -3.02 -1.38 14.23
N ILE A 234 -3.47 -0.40 15.01
CA ILE A 234 -4.56 -0.59 15.97
C ILE A 234 -5.86 -0.97 15.26
N MET A 235 -6.15 -0.33 14.12
CA MET A 235 -7.28 -0.71 13.27
C MET A 235 -7.12 -2.15 12.76
N GLN A 236 -5.95 -2.49 12.21
CA GLN A 236 -5.65 -3.84 11.70
C GLN A 236 -5.90 -4.91 12.76
N ILE A 237 -5.34 -4.73 13.97
CA ILE A 237 -5.48 -5.69 15.08
C ILE A 237 -6.94 -5.80 15.52
N SER A 238 -7.65 -4.67 15.65
CA SER A 238 -9.04 -4.65 16.14
C SER A 238 -10.03 -5.26 15.14
N ARG A 239 -9.67 -5.30 13.85
CA ARG A 239 -10.52 -5.75 12.75
C ARG A 239 -9.94 -6.93 11.97
N TYR A 240 -8.90 -7.59 12.49
CA TYR A 240 -8.18 -8.62 11.74
C TYR A 240 -9.08 -9.79 11.31
N GLY A 241 -10.05 -10.17 12.15
CA GLY A 241 -11.01 -11.23 11.82
C GLY A 241 -11.90 -10.87 10.61
N GLU A 242 -12.14 -9.59 10.37
CA GLU A 242 -12.97 -9.08 9.27
C GLU A 242 -12.11 -8.78 8.04
N LEU A 243 -10.91 -8.22 8.22
CA LEU A 243 -10.06 -7.70 7.14
C LEU A 243 -8.90 -8.62 6.72
N GLY A 244 -8.63 -9.69 7.47
CA GLY A 244 -7.51 -10.61 7.22
C GLY A 244 -7.64 -11.36 5.89
N PRO A 245 -6.52 -11.76 5.26
CA PRO A 245 -6.57 -12.45 3.97
C PRO A 245 -7.22 -13.83 4.12
N LYS A 246 -8.08 -14.18 3.16
CA LYS A 246 -8.64 -15.54 3.04
C LYS A 246 -7.64 -16.53 2.43
N ASP A 247 -6.82 -16.06 1.50
CA ASP A 247 -5.74 -16.84 0.91
C ASP A 247 -4.41 -16.58 1.67
N PRO A 248 -3.79 -17.59 2.29
CA PRO A 248 -2.56 -17.41 3.04
C PRO A 248 -1.38 -16.94 2.18
N ARG A 249 -1.41 -17.17 0.87
CA ARG A 249 -0.38 -16.70 -0.06
C ARG A 249 -0.36 -15.17 -0.17
N CYS A 250 -1.46 -14.51 0.17
CA CYS A 250 -1.58 -13.05 0.16
C CYS A 250 -0.94 -12.40 1.39
N LEU A 251 -0.60 -13.16 2.44
CA LEU A 251 -0.06 -12.62 3.70
C LEU A 251 1.34 -12.00 3.53
N THR A 252 2.13 -12.51 2.59
CA THR A 252 3.49 -12.00 2.32
C THR A 252 3.64 -11.36 0.95
N GLN A 253 2.57 -11.36 0.16
CA GLN A 253 2.54 -10.69 -1.12
C GLN A 253 2.54 -9.18 -0.91
N LEU A 254 3.43 -8.47 -1.59
CA LEU A 254 3.46 -7.01 -1.58
C LEU A 254 2.61 -6.42 -2.70
N GLY A 255 2.53 -5.09 -2.71
CA GLY A 255 1.79 -4.33 -3.69
C GLY A 255 2.65 -3.70 -4.78
N GLY A 256 2.04 -2.74 -5.46
CA GLY A 256 2.66 -1.91 -6.47
C GLY A 256 1.65 -0.92 -7.03
N MET A 257 2.10 -0.09 -7.96
CA MET A 257 1.26 0.91 -8.60
C MET A 257 1.75 1.18 -10.01
N VAL A 258 0.82 1.51 -10.90
CA VAL A 258 1.13 1.96 -12.25
C VAL A 258 0.21 3.11 -12.64
N VAL A 259 0.73 4.09 -13.36
CA VAL A 259 -0.08 5.04 -14.11
C VAL A 259 0.13 4.73 -15.58
N VAL A 260 -0.95 4.51 -16.30
CA VAL A 260 -0.94 4.29 -17.74
C VAL A 260 -1.58 5.47 -18.46
N GLY A 261 -1.09 5.79 -19.65
CA GLY A 261 -1.72 6.71 -20.59
C GLY A 261 -2.62 6.00 -21.59
N ALA A 262 -2.85 6.66 -22.73
CA ALA A 262 -3.67 6.15 -23.82
C ALA A 262 -3.19 4.77 -24.32
N GLY A 263 -4.12 3.85 -24.56
CA GLY A 263 -3.80 2.49 -24.99
C GLY A 263 -3.21 1.59 -23.89
N GLY A 264 -3.14 2.07 -22.65
CA GLY A 264 -2.62 1.33 -21.51
C GLY A 264 -1.09 1.30 -21.44
N GLU A 265 -0.40 2.22 -22.12
CA GLU A 265 1.06 2.34 -22.06
C GLU A 265 1.51 2.94 -20.72
N PRO A 266 2.50 2.34 -20.03
CA PRO A 266 2.91 2.80 -18.70
C PRO A 266 3.70 4.12 -18.77
N GLU A 267 3.26 5.11 -18.00
CA GLU A 267 3.94 6.41 -17.81
C GLU A 267 4.72 6.45 -16.49
N TYR A 268 4.22 5.78 -15.46
CA TYR A 268 4.90 5.60 -14.16
C TYR A 268 4.63 4.21 -13.61
N ALA A 269 5.61 3.61 -12.93
CA ALA A 269 5.40 2.33 -12.26
C ALA A 269 6.28 2.18 -11.02
N TRP A 270 5.71 1.53 -10.00
CA TRP A 270 6.34 1.18 -8.75
C TRP A 270 5.99 -0.25 -8.33
N LEU A 271 6.99 -0.97 -7.83
CA LEU A 271 6.80 -2.29 -7.23
C LEU A 271 7.37 -2.22 -5.81
N ASP A 272 6.51 -2.49 -4.83
CA ASP A 272 6.88 -2.39 -3.42
C ASP A 272 8.03 -3.34 -3.11
N ARG A 273 9.05 -2.84 -2.40
CA ARG A 273 10.24 -3.61 -2.02
C ARG A 273 10.22 -4.00 -0.55
N GLY A 274 9.16 -3.69 0.17
CA GLY A 274 8.97 -4.02 1.58
C GLY A 274 7.60 -3.63 2.08
N LEU A 275 7.33 -3.97 3.33
CA LEU A 275 6.22 -3.37 4.06
C LEU A 275 6.52 -1.87 4.21
N CYS A 276 5.47 -1.05 4.10
CA CYS A 276 5.55 0.41 4.19
C CYS A 276 6.35 1.10 3.07
N ASP A 277 6.77 0.36 2.03
CA ASP A 277 7.54 0.87 0.88
C ASP A 277 6.63 1.24 -0.31
N LEU A 278 5.91 2.35 -0.15
CA LEU A 278 5.02 2.90 -1.17
C LEU A 278 5.71 4.04 -1.93
N PRO A 279 5.34 4.32 -3.19
CA PRO A 279 5.89 5.44 -3.92
C PRO A 279 5.54 6.76 -3.22
N ASP A 280 6.42 7.75 -3.34
CA ASP A 280 6.07 9.12 -3.00
C ASP A 280 5.11 9.65 -4.07
N PHE A 281 3.91 10.07 -3.69
CA PHE A 281 2.92 10.54 -4.66
C PHE A 281 3.31 11.90 -5.25
N GLU A 282 4.21 12.64 -4.63
CA GLU A 282 4.83 13.80 -5.26
C GLU A 282 5.69 13.41 -6.46
N ASP A 283 6.47 12.32 -6.35
CA ASP A 283 7.28 11.80 -7.46
C ASP A 283 6.38 11.27 -8.59
N VAL A 284 5.24 10.68 -8.23
CA VAL A 284 4.21 10.25 -9.20
C VAL A 284 3.69 11.47 -9.95
N LEU A 285 3.23 12.51 -9.23
CA LEU A 285 2.71 13.73 -9.86
C LEU A 285 3.77 14.43 -10.72
N GLY A 286 5.03 14.46 -10.25
CA GLY A 286 6.16 15.00 -11.00
C GLY A 286 6.45 14.23 -12.30
N ALA A 287 6.18 12.93 -12.34
CA ALA A 287 6.33 12.11 -13.55
C ALA A 287 5.18 12.29 -14.57
N LEU A 288 4.03 12.83 -14.14
CA LEU A 288 2.86 13.05 -15.01
C LEU A 288 2.77 14.49 -15.56
N SER A 289 3.61 15.38 -15.03
CA SER A 289 3.71 16.80 -15.42
C SER A 289 4.55 16.98 -16.68
#